data_AF-A0A388TCK7-F1
#
_entry.id   AF-A0A388TCK7-F1
#
_cell.length_a   1.000
_cell.length_b   1.000
_cell.length_c   1.000
_cell.angle_alpha   90.00
_cell.angle_beta   90.00
_cell.angle_gamma   90.00
#
_symmetry.space_group_name_H-M   'P 1'
#
loop_
_entity.id
_entity.type
_entity.pdbx_description
1 polymer ?
#
loop_
_entity_poly.entity_id
_entity_poly.type
_entity_poly.pdbx_seq_one_letter_code
_entity_poly.pdbx_strand_id
1 'polypeptide(L)'
;MGNLSEHFDSKMFVCRCGKCQEEVKISLTLVGILEDVWAKFKQPLTVKRAYVCDNIELEEPGPKRNYHGIGKALDISAADENFLPEIFRYLETFPEITGLGYDPERKYIHLDLREKELGKWLYQRNVEKELTPELRAQYGLGDEVAADRSEKSLSLELPPEARFAI
;
A
#
# COMPACT_ATOMS: atom_id res chain seq x y z
N MET A 1 -10.81 0.88 -21.01
CA MET A 1 -11.24 1.01 -19.61
C MET A 1 -10.06 1.49 -18.81
N GLY A 2 -10.19 2.63 -18.15
CA GLY A 2 -9.19 3.23 -17.28
C GLY A 2 -9.98 4.08 -16.29
N ASN A 3 -10.03 3.62 -15.05
CA ASN A 3 -10.51 4.26 -13.81
C ASN A 3 -10.92 3.14 -12.87
N LEU A 4 -9.96 2.62 -12.11
CA LEU A 4 -10.26 1.71 -11.01
C LEU A 4 -10.86 2.49 -9.83
N SER A 5 -10.46 3.76 -9.70
CA SER A 5 -10.93 4.74 -8.71
C SER A 5 -10.62 6.16 -9.24
N GLU A 6 -10.82 7.20 -8.44
CA GLU A 6 -10.65 8.60 -8.87
C GLU A 6 -9.20 8.93 -9.20
N HIS A 7 -8.24 8.42 -8.41
CA HIS A 7 -6.82 8.74 -8.54
C HIS A 7 -5.97 7.58 -9.08
N PHE A 8 -6.55 6.38 -9.22
CA PHE A 8 -5.81 5.20 -9.67
C PHE A 8 -6.45 4.53 -10.89
N ASP A 9 -5.64 4.38 -11.95
CA ASP A 9 -5.98 3.65 -13.17
C ASP A 9 -5.63 2.16 -13.03
N SER A 10 -6.46 1.28 -13.58
CA SER A 10 -6.23 -0.17 -13.56
C SER A 10 -4.88 -0.59 -14.15
N LYS A 11 -4.37 0.15 -15.14
CA LYS A 11 -3.06 -0.07 -15.78
C LYS A 11 -1.89 0.14 -14.82
N MET A 12 -2.08 0.86 -13.70
CA MET A 12 -1.05 1.00 -12.68
C MET A 12 -0.78 -0.33 -11.96
N PHE A 13 -1.73 -1.26 -12.02
CA PHE A 13 -1.71 -2.50 -11.25
C PHE A 13 -1.37 -3.76 -12.08
N VAL A 14 -1.08 -3.61 -13.37
CA VAL A 14 -0.72 -4.73 -14.26
C VAL A 14 0.72 -5.19 -14.05
N CYS A 15 0.97 -6.46 -14.37
CA CYS A 15 2.33 -6.98 -14.40
C CYS A 15 3.16 -6.32 -15.52
N ARG A 16 4.39 -5.92 -15.20
CA ARG A 16 5.30 -5.20 -16.13
C ARG A 16 6.27 -6.10 -16.90
N CYS A 17 5.99 -7.40 -17.00
CA CYS A 17 6.88 -8.36 -17.66
C CYS A 17 6.93 -8.25 -19.20
N GLY A 18 6.08 -7.42 -19.80
CA GLY A 18 5.96 -7.26 -21.25
C GLY A 18 5.33 -8.44 -21.99
N LYS A 19 4.99 -9.54 -21.29
CA LYS A 19 4.39 -10.76 -21.87
C LYS A 19 2.95 -11.01 -21.44
N CYS A 20 2.52 -10.46 -20.30
CA CYS A 20 1.15 -10.59 -19.81
C CYS A 20 0.19 -9.73 -20.65
N GLN A 21 -1.05 -10.21 -20.84
CA GLN A 21 -2.11 -9.52 -21.58
C GLN A 21 -2.75 -8.37 -20.77
N GLU A 22 -1.95 -7.57 -20.07
CA GLU A 22 -2.43 -6.49 -19.18
C GLU A 22 -3.43 -6.98 -18.11
N GLU A 23 -3.28 -8.22 -17.64
CA GLU A 23 -4.12 -8.75 -16.55
C GLU A 23 -3.95 -7.88 -15.29
N VAL A 24 -5.09 -7.45 -14.74
CA VAL A 24 -5.17 -6.66 -13.52
C VAL A 24 -5.62 -7.57 -12.39
N LYS A 25 -4.73 -7.79 -11.42
CA LYS A 25 -5.04 -8.55 -10.20
C LYS A 25 -4.68 -7.71 -8.98
N ILE A 26 -5.69 -7.12 -8.35
CA ILE A 26 -5.50 -6.26 -7.19
C ILE A 26 -6.71 -6.34 -6.26
N SER A 27 -6.44 -6.40 -4.96
CA SER A 27 -7.45 -6.27 -3.92
C SER A 27 -8.01 -4.85 -3.89
N LEU A 28 -9.34 -4.71 -3.97
CA LEU A 28 -10.00 -3.40 -3.85
C LEU A 28 -9.80 -2.76 -2.47
N THR A 29 -9.51 -3.56 -1.43
CA THR A 29 -9.10 -3.04 -0.11
C THR A 29 -7.83 -2.20 -0.24
N LEU A 30 -6.84 -2.66 -1.00
CA LEU A 30 -5.59 -1.92 -1.22
C LEU A 30 -5.85 -0.63 -2.00
N VAL A 31 -6.73 -0.67 -3.00
CA VAL A 31 -7.14 0.53 -3.76
C VAL A 31 -7.80 1.56 -2.84
N GLY A 32 -8.73 1.12 -1.99
CA GLY A 32 -9.39 2.00 -1.01
C GLY A 32 -8.41 2.63 -0.01
N ILE A 33 -7.41 1.86 0.44
CA ILE A 33 -6.31 2.39 1.28
C ILE A 33 -5.53 3.47 0.53
N LEU A 34 -5.16 3.24 -0.73
CA LEU A 34 -4.42 4.24 -1.51
C LEU A 34 -5.22 5.53 -1.72
N GLU A 35 -6.54 5.43 -1.97
CA GLU A 35 -7.42 6.58 -2.08
C GLU A 35 -7.48 7.37 -0.76
N ASP A 36 -7.54 6.68 0.38
CA ASP A 36 -7.56 7.35 1.68
C ASP A 36 -6.21 8.01 2.04
N VAL A 37 -5.08 7.38 1.65
CA VAL A 37 -3.75 7.99 1.73
C VAL A 37 -3.70 9.24 0.84
N TRP A 38 -4.14 9.15 -0.41
CA TRP A 38 -4.19 10.31 -1.31
C TRP A 38 -5.08 11.42 -0.72
N ALA A 39 -6.25 11.07 -0.19
CA ALA A 39 -7.18 12.02 0.40
C ALA A 39 -6.59 12.76 1.59
N LYS A 40 -5.79 12.08 2.43
CA LYS A 40 -5.14 12.67 3.61
C LYS A 40 -3.96 13.57 3.25
N PHE A 41 -3.04 13.08 2.40
CA PHE A 41 -1.77 13.76 2.13
C PHE A 41 -1.84 14.71 0.92
N LYS A 42 -2.85 14.54 0.06
CA LYS A 42 -2.98 15.24 -1.22
C LYS A 42 -1.73 15.12 -2.10
N GLN A 43 -1.04 13.99 -1.97
CA GLN A 43 0.17 13.66 -2.71
C GLN A 43 -0.12 12.57 -3.74
N PRO A 44 0.21 12.77 -5.03
CA PRO A 44 0.16 11.70 -6.01
C PRO A 44 1.06 10.53 -5.59
N LEU A 45 0.50 9.32 -5.61
CA LEU A 45 1.23 8.09 -5.33
C LEU A 45 1.62 7.40 -6.63
N THR A 46 2.85 6.87 -6.69
CA THR A 46 3.32 6.03 -7.79
C THR A 46 3.29 4.58 -7.35
N VAL A 47 2.50 3.74 -8.01
CA VAL A 47 2.56 2.28 -7.85
C VAL A 47 3.82 1.79 -8.54
N LYS A 48 4.83 1.35 -7.78
CA LYS A 48 6.08 0.79 -8.30
C LYS A 48 5.88 -0.65 -8.74
N ARG A 49 5.17 -1.44 -7.93
CA ARG A 49 4.88 -2.85 -8.18
C ARG A 49 3.51 -3.22 -7.62
N ALA A 50 2.77 -4.05 -8.34
CA ALA A 50 1.44 -4.52 -7.96
C ALA A 50 1.31 -6.00 -8.29
N TYR A 51 0.56 -6.40 -9.32
CA TYR A 51 0.55 -7.79 -9.77
C TYR A 51 1.90 -8.18 -10.38
N VAL A 52 2.40 -9.36 -10.03
CA VAL A 52 3.63 -9.95 -10.59
C VAL A 52 3.34 -11.38 -10.97
N CYS A 53 3.50 -11.74 -12.24
CA CYS A 53 3.30 -13.11 -12.69
C CYS A 53 4.54 -13.99 -12.41
N ASP A 54 4.35 -15.30 -12.45
CA ASP A 54 5.39 -16.32 -12.20
C ASP A 54 6.64 -16.12 -13.07
N ASN A 55 6.50 -15.57 -14.28
CA ASN A 55 7.65 -15.30 -15.15
C ASN A 55 8.66 -14.32 -14.53
N ILE A 56 8.18 -13.25 -13.87
CA ILE A 56 9.07 -12.32 -13.17
C ILE A 56 9.56 -12.95 -11.86
N GLU A 57 8.73 -13.71 -11.16
CA GLU A 57 9.14 -14.34 -9.90
C GLU A 57 10.30 -15.34 -10.08
N LEU A 58 10.40 -15.99 -11.25
CA LEU A 58 11.54 -16.83 -11.60
C LEU A 58 12.84 -16.03 -11.84
N GLU A 59 12.74 -14.80 -12.33
CA GLU A 59 13.88 -13.90 -12.58
C GLU A 59 14.32 -13.17 -11.29
N GLU A 60 13.36 -12.83 -10.44
CA GLU A 60 13.55 -12.17 -9.15
C GLU A 60 12.88 -12.98 -8.03
N PRO A 61 13.52 -14.07 -7.56
CA PRO A 61 12.94 -14.93 -6.54
C PRO A 61 12.70 -14.14 -5.26
N GLY A 62 11.43 -13.88 -4.98
CA GLY A 62 10.95 -13.24 -3.77
C GLY A 62 10.84 -14.22 -2.60
N PRO A 63 10.34 -13.76 -1.44
CA PRO A 63 10.00 -14.65 -0.33
C PRO A 63 8.99 -15.73 -0.78
N LYS A 64 9.01 -16.90 -0.12
CA LYS A 64 8.20 -18.08 -0.46
C LYS A 64 6.68 -17.83 -0.61
N ARG A 65 6.18 -16.69 -0.14
CA ARG A 65 4.79 -16.23 -0.32
C ARG A 65 4.81 -14.93 -1.13
N ASN A 66 4.55 -15.03 -2.43
CA ASN A 66 4.45 -13.88 -3.31
C ASN A 66 3.03 -13.29 -3.29
N TYR A 67 2.76 -12.35 -2.36
CA TYR A 67 1.47 -11.66 -2.28
C TYR A 67 1.18 -10.78 -3.50
N HIS A 68 2.22 -10.35 -4.25
CA HIS A 68 2.04 -9.66 -5.52
C HIS A 68 1.38 -10.58 -6.57
N GLY A 69 1.79 -11.85 -6.65
CA GLY A 69 1.22 -12.82 -7.61
C GLY A 69 -0.25 -13.18 -7.37
N ILE A 70 -0.77 -12.92 -6.18
CA ILE A 70 -2.20 -13.06 -5.88
C ILE A 70 -2.95 -11.73 -5.80
N GLY A 71 -2.30 -10.61 -6.11
CA GLY A 71 -2.91 -9.28 -6.10
C GLY A 71 -3.22 -8.75 -4.70
N LYS A 72 -2.53 -9.26 -3.67
CA LYS A 72 -2.67 -8.85 -2.28
C LYS A 72 -1.49 -8.02 -1.77
N ALA A 73 -0.63 -7.51 -2.64
CA ALA A 73 0.48 -6.63 -2.28
C ALA A 73 0.70 -5.48 -3.26
N LEU A 74 1.26 -4.38 -2.75
CA LEU A 74 1.68 -3.21 -3.50
C LEU A 74 3.02 -2.71 -2.97
N ASP A 75 3.83 -2.16 -3.88
CA ASP A 75 4.91 -1.25 -3.53
C ASP A 75 4.57 0.13 -4.08
N ILE A 76 4.60 1.13 -3.21
CA ILE A 76 4.25 2.50 -3.56
C ILE A 76 5.36 3.48 -3.19
N SER A 77 5.49 4.54 -3.97
CA SER A 77 6.21 5.74 -3.58
C SER A 77 5.28 6.96 -3.63
N ALA A 78 5.71 8.07 -3.04
CA ALA A 78 5.06 9.36 -3.20
C ALA A 78 5.81 10.20 -4.25
N ALA A 79 5.12 11.17 -4.85
CA ALA A 79 5.76 12.16 -5.74
C ALA A 79 6.82 12.99 -4.98
N ASP A 80 6.50 13.43 -3.77
CA ASP A 80 7.47 13.95 -2.81
C ASP A 80 7.81 12.88 -1.76
N GLU A 81 9.01 12.32 -1.89
CA GLU A 81 9.49 11.22 -1.07
C GLU A 81 9.68 11.60 0.41
N ASN A 82 9.71 12.91 0.74
CA ASN A 82 9.78 13.35 2.14
C ASN A 82 8.52 12.99 2.94
N PHE A 83 7.40 12.72 2.26
CA PHE A 83 6.17 12.25 2.91
C PHE A 83 6.19 10.75 3.23
N LEU A 84 7.15 9.96 2.73
CA LEU A 84 7.15 8.51 2.92
C LEU A 84 7.13 8.09 4.40
N PRO A 85 7.91 8.70 5.32
CA PRO A 85 7.81 8.36 6.75
C PRO A 85 6.42 8.62 7.33
N GLU A 86 5.76 9.71 6.96
CA GLU A 86 4.42 10.05 7.45
C GLU A 86 3.34 9.15 6.86
N ILE A 87 3.46 8.84 5.57
CA ILE A 87 2.57 7.89 4.88
C ILE A 87 2.72 6.50 5.51
N PHE A 88 3.95 6.04 5.78
CA PHE A 88 4.19 4.76 6.44
C PHE A 88 3.48 4.69 7.79
N ARG A 89 3.67 5.71 8.64
CA ARG A 89 2.99 5.80 9.93
C ARG A 89 1.47 5.83 9.81
N TYR A 90 0.95 6.49 8.78
CA TYR A 90 -0.48 6.50 8.53
C TYR A 90 -0.99 5.11 8.13
N LEU A 91 -0.24 4.39 7.30
CA LEU A 91 -0.55 3.01 6.92
C LEU A 91 -0.54 2.06 8.13
N GLU A 92 0.30 2.30 9.15
CA GLU A 92 0.25 1.52 10.41
C GLU A 92 -1.10 1.58 11.13
N THR A 93 -1.93 2.59 10.85
CA THR A 93 -3.26 2.71 11.46
C THR A 93 -4.29 1.76 10.88
N PHE A 94 -4.04 1.19 9.68
CA PHE A 94 -5.01 0.36 8.97
C PHE A 94 -4.94 -1.10 9.45
N PRO A 95 -5.98 -1.62 10.14
CA PRO A 95 -5.97 -3.00 10.63
C PRO A 95 -5.97 -4.05 9.52
N GLU A 96 -6.37 -3.69 8.30
CA GLU A 96 -6.33 -4.57 7.13
C GLU A 96 -4.89 -4.80 6.64
N ILE A 97 -3.97 -3.86 6.91
CA ILE A 97 -2.57 -4.00 6.53
C ILE A 97 -1.86 -4.87 7.55
N THR A 98 -1.53 -6.06 7.10
CA THR A 98 -0.87 -7.09 7.94
C THR A 98 0.60 -7.28 7.60
N GLY A 99 1.04 -6.88 6.42
CA GLY A 99 2.45 -6.77 6.07
C GLY A 99 2.78 -5.34 5.66
N LEU A 100 3.76 -4.72 6.30
CA LEU A 100 4.17 -3.36 6.04
C LEU A 100 5.70 -3.23 6.07
N GLY A 101 6.29 -2.92 4.92
CA GLY A 101 7.73 -2.78 4.75
C GLY A 101 8.13 -1.35 4.38
N TYR A 102 9.25 -0.85 4.91
CA TYR A 102 9.81 0.45 4.53
C TYR A 102 11.18 0.27 3.88
N ASP A 103 11.37 0.80 2.66
CA ASP A 103 12.66 0.82 1.98
C ASP A 103 13.17 2.26 1.82
N PRO A 104 14.05 2.74 2.72
CA PRO A 104 14.60 4.09 2.65
C PRO A 104 15.59 4.28 1.50
N GLU A 105 16.25 3.22 1.04
CA GLU A 105 17.27 3.29 -0.02
C GLU A 105 16.61 3.42 -1.40
N ARG A 106 15.57 2.62 -1.63
CA ARG A 106 14.80 2.60 -2.88
C ARG A 106 13.55 3.46 -2.84
N LYS A 107 13.26 4.10 -1.70
CA LYS A 107 12.20 5.12 -1.51
C LYS A 107 10.81 4.59 -1.86
N TYR A 108 10.45 3.46 -1.26
CA TYR A 108 9.10 2.91 -1.37
C TYR A 108 8.62 2.27 -0.07
N ILE A 109 7.31 2.08 0.02
CA ILE A 109 6.62 1.35 1.09
C ILE A 109 6.00 0.11 0.45
N HIS A 110 6.26 -1.05 1.05
CA HIS A 110 5.57 -2.29 0.75
C HIS A 110 4.34 -2.42 1.65
N LEU A 111 3.20 -2.80 1.10
CA LEU A 111 2.00 -3.13 1.87
C LEU A 111 1.33 -4.39 1.31
N ASP A 112 0.92 -5.30 2.20
CA ASP A 112 0.27 -6.53 1.80
C ASP A 112 -0.75 -7.10 2.83
N LEU A 113 -1.68 -7.92 2.33
CA LEU A 113 -2.82 -8.49 3.05
C LEU A 113 -2.62 -10.01 3.31
N ARG A 114 -1.84 -10.33 4.34
CA ARG A 114 -1.58 -11.66 4.94
C ARG A 114 -2.72 -12.09 5.85
N GLU A 115 -2.95 -13.39 5.91
CA GLU A 115 -4.01 -13.97 6.77
C GLU A 115 -3.51 -14.40 8.16
N LYS A 116 -2.21 -14.62 8.34
CA LYS A 116 -1.69 -15.34 9.52
C LYS A 116 -0.48 -14.74 10.20
N GLU A 117 0.28 -13.88 9.53
CA GLU A 117 1.56 -13.37 10.02
C GLU A 117 1.56 -11.86 9.89
N LEU A 118 1.36 -11.17 11.01
CA LEU A 118 1.58 -9.72 11.08
C LEU A 118 3.08 -9.46 11.02
N GLY A 119 3.51 -8.51 10.18
CA GLY A 119 4.91 -8.16 10.04
C GLY A 119 5.10 -6.69 9.70
N LYS A 120 5.99 -6.04 10.44
CA LYS A 120 6.54 -4.72 10.10
C LYS A 120 8.05 -4.85 9.96
N TRP A 121 8.62 -4.37 8.87
CA TRP A 121 10.06 -4.51 8.62
C TRP A 121 10.63 -3.32 7.86
N LEU A 122 11.95 -3.20 7.93
CA LEU A 122 12.76 -2.29 7.16
C LEU A 122 13.53 -3.10 6.10
N TYR A 123 13.54 -2.65 4.85
CA TYR A 123 14.50 -3.13 3.86
C TYR A 123 15.81 -2.37 4.03
N GLN A 124 16.90 -3.10 4.25
CA GLN A 124 18.24 -2.54 4.22
C GLN A 124 19.13 -3.42 3.35
N ARG A 125 19.66 -2.87 2.24
CA ARG A 125 20.45 -3.62 1.26
C ARG A 125 19.74 -4.89 0.75
N ASN A 126 18.44 -4.79 0.47
CA ASN A 126 17.56 -5.89 0.06
C ASN A 126 17.35 -7.00 1.11
N VAL A 127 17.69 -6.75 2.38
CA VAL A 127 17.43 -7.67 3.47
C VAL A 127 16.32 -7.10 4.34
N GLU A 128 15.33 -7.94 4.66
CA GLU A 128 14.29 -7.60 5.63
C GLU A 128 14.87 -7.63 7.05
N LYS A 129 14.70 -6.53 7.76
CA LYS A 129 15.06 -6.39 9.18
C LYS A 129 13.83 -6.05 9.98
N GLU A 130 13.72 -6.62 11.16
CA GLU A 130 12.71 -6.20 12.13
C GLU A 130 12.79 -4.68 12.36
N LEU A 131 11.64 -4.03 12.39
CA LEU A 131 11.56 -2.58 12.53
C LEU A 131 11.72 -2.17 14.01
N THR A 132 12.96 -2.13 14.49
CA THR A 132 13.28 -1.79 15.89
C THR A 132 13.09 -0.28 16.19
N PRO A 133 12.92 0.12 17.45
CA PRO A 133 12.81 1.53 17.83
C PRO A 133 13.98 2.40 17.33
N GLU A 134 15.21 1.86 17.32
CA GLU A 134 16.40 2.58 16.83
C GLU A 134 16.30 2.85 15.33
N LEU A 135 15.85 1.86 14.55
CA LEU A 135 15.64 2.03 13.11
C LEU A 135 14.50 3.01 12.84
N ARG A 136 13.42 2.96 13.64
CA ARG A 136 12.33 3.93 13.53
C ARG A 136 12.82 5.36 13.77
N ALA A 137 13.63 5.58 14.81
CA ALA A 137 14.22 6.87 15.10
C ALA A 137 15.17 7.33 13.98
N GLN A 138 16.02 6.43 13.47
CA GLN A 138 16.97 6.71 12.39
C GLN A 138 16.27 7.24 11.11
N TYR A 139 15.09 6.69 10.79
CA TYR A 139 14.37 7.02 9.55
C TYR A 139 13.14 7.93 9.76
N GLY A 140 12.98 8.54 10.94
CA GLY A 140 11.89 9.47 11.21
C GLY A 140 10.50 8.84 11.25
N LEU A 141 10.41 7.53 11.51
CA LEU A 141 9.15 6.78 11.57
C LEU A 141 8.40 6.95 12.90
N GLY A 142 8.99 7.65 13.87
CA GLY A 142 8.39 7.89 15.18
C GLY A 142 8.15 6.61 15.98
N ASP A 143 7.34 6.68 17.03
CA ASP A 143 6.94 5.51 17.81
C ASP A 143 5.96 4.63 17.05
N GLU A 144 5.85 3.36 17.46
CA GLU A 144 4.88 2.44 16.86
C GLU A 144 3.45 2.95 17.04
N VAL A 145 2.70 2.93 15.94
CA VAL A 145 1.29 3.32 15.92
C VAL A 145 0.43 2.07 16.00
N ALA A 146 -0.53 2.07 16.92
CA ALA A 146 -1.52 1.00 17.03
C ALA A 146 -2.45 1.02 15.80
N ALA A 147 -2.77 -0.15 15.27
CA ALA A 147 -3.81 -0.31 14.26
C ALA A 147 -5.17 -0.08 14.92
N ASP A 148 -5.64 1.16 14.90
CA ASP A 148 -6.93 1.56 15.46
C ASP A 148 -7.59 2.60 14.54
N ARG A 149 -8.50 2.13 13.71
CA ARG A 149 -9.50 2.95 13.01
C ARG A 149 -10.91 2.57 13.44
N SER A 150 -11.10 2.29 14.72
CA SER A 150 -12.45 2.17 15.26
C SER A 150 -13.20 3.50 15.04
N GLU A 151 -14.22 3.45 14.18
CA GLU A 151 -15.31 4.43 14.00
C GLU A 151 -15.02 5.83 13.39
N LYS A 152 -14.21 5.96 12.33
CA LYS A 152 -14.15 7.24 11.57
C LYS A 152 -14.40 7.19 10.07
N SER A 153 -15.10 6.16 9.59
CA SER A 153 -15.51 6.09 8.19
C SER A 153 -16.92 5.52 8.01
N LEU A 154 -17.96 6.23 8.46
CA LEU A 154 -19.25 6.31 7.74
C LEU A 154 -20.25 7.30 8.38
N SER A 155 -19.89 8.56 8.55
CA SER A 155 -20.90 9.62 8.57
C SER A 155 -20.86 10.33 7.22
N LEU A 156 -21.36 9.64 6.19
CA LEU A 156 -21.98 10.31 5.06
C LEU A 156 -23.26 10.95 5.63
N GLU A 157 -23.12 12.11 6.27
CA GLU A 157 -24.28 12.98 6.45
C GLU A 157 -24.67 13.44 5.06
N LEU A 158 -25.68 12.77 4.49
CA LEU A 158 -26.35 13.22 3.29
C LEU A 158 -26.73 14.69 3.51
N PRO A 159 -26.45 15.58 2.55
CA PRO A 159 -26.83 16.98 2.68
C PRO A 159 -28.35 17.07 2.89
N PRO A 160 -28.82 18.03 3.72
CA PRO A 160 -30.22 18.11 4.15
C PRO A 160 -31.23 18.18 2.98
N GLU A 161 -30.79 18.58 1.78
CA GLU A 161 -31.59 18.59 0.56
C GLU A 161 -32.06 17.19 0.08
N ALA A 162 -31.45 16.09 0.55
CA ALA A 162 -31.83 14.74 0.11
C ALA A 162 -32.98 14.10 0.92
N ARG A 163 -33.63 14.85 1.83
CA ARG A 163 -34.61 14.29 2.78
C ARG A 163 -36.09 14.44 2.44
N PHE A 164 -36.47 15.08 1.32
CA PHE A 164 -37.88 15.15 0.92
C PHE A 164 -38.08 15.05 -0.59
N ALA A 165 -38.44 13.86 -1.04
CA ALA A 165 -39.15 13.64 -2.30
C ALA A 165 -40.01 12.37 -2.20
N ILE A 166 -41.06 12.40 -1.37
CA ILE A 166 -42.40 11.80 -1.60
C ILE A 166 -43.42 12.65 -0.83
#